data_AF-A0A560SEW9-F1
#
_entry.id   AF-A0A560SEW9-F1
#
_cell.length_a   1.000
_cell.length_b   1.000
_cell.length_c   1.000
_cell.angle_alpha   90.00
_cell.angle_beta   90.00
_cell.angle_gamma   90.00
#
_symmetry.space_group_name_H-M   'P 1'
#
loop_
_entity.id
_entity.type
_entity.pdbx_description
1 polymer ?
#
loop_
_entity_poly.entity_id
_entity_poly.type
_entity_poly.pdbx_seq_one_letter_code
_entity_poly.pdbx_strand_id
1 'polypeptide(L)'
;MRFTFEPAQVMALLRSRIVGQDAALAQVEGLLKVVKADIGERDRPLSVNLFMGPTGVGKTEVVRLLAQALHGRADGFCRIDMHTLAQEHYTAALTGAPPGYVGSKEGISLFNSELIQGTYSRPGIVLFDELEKASQEVLRSLLGILENGQLTLAAGTRTLDFRNCLIFMTSNIGARQARRHRQRFAQGWRRLLRVFVRDEAAVLEEALHGHFEPEFLNRIDRILMFEPIDAQWLEALLEVELGKLNQRLAAQQCSLVLDEHARAWLCRHHDARFGARALGRRLRVELEPAIAECVLQGNALRLNATVRNACLVVDAVQGQSTGRSDPITV
;
A
#
# COMPACT_ATOMS: atom_id res chain seq x y z
N MET A 1 -11.34 -7.40 25.49
CA MET A 1 -10.27 -6.58 24.87
C MET A 1 -10.91 -5.40 24.17
N ARG A 2 -10.31 -4.21 24.24
CA ARG A 2 -10.82 -2.97 23.64
C ARG A 2 -11.04 -3.11 22.12
N PHE A 3 -10.04 -3.63 21.41
CA PHE A 3 -10.07 -3.76 19.96
C PHE A 3 -10.69 -5.08 19.48
N THR A 4 -11.56 -5.01 18.47
CA THR A 4 -12.36 -6.15 18.00
C THR A 4 -11.70 -6.99 16.91
N PHE A 5 -10.66 -6.48 16.24
CA PHE A 5 -9.98 -7.22 15.17
C PHE A 5 -9.18 -8.40 15.73
N GLU A 6 -9.04 -9.49 14.97
CA GLU A 6 -8.16 -10.60 15.32
C GLU A 6 -6.88 -10.57 14.47
N PRO A 7 -5.68 -10.45 15.08
CA PRO A 7 -4.42 -10.33 14.33
C PRO A 7 -4.22 -11.42 13.28
N ALA A 8 -4.58 -12.68 13.60
CA ALA A 8 -4.44 -13.79 12.67
C ALA A 8 -5.32 -13.62 11.41
N GLN A 9 -6.54 -13.11 11.55
CA GLN A 9 -7.45 -12.87 10.42
C GLN A 9 -6.95 -11.71 9.55
N VAL A 10 -6.48 -10.63 10.20
CA VAL A 10 -5.86 -9.50 9.50
C VAL A 10 -4.64 -9.97 8.71
N MET A 11 -3.75 -10.75 9.32
CA MET A 11 -2.54 -11.25 8.66
C MET A 11 -2.84 -12.24 7.53
N ALA A 12 -3.89 -13.07 7.64
CA ALA A 12 -4.31 -13.93 6.54
C ALA A 12 -4.71 -13.11 5.31
N LEU A 13 -5.47 -12.02 5.49
CA LEU A 13 -5.79 -11.10 4.41
C LEU A 13 -4.53 -10.48 3.80
N LEU A 14 -3.63 -9.94 4.63
CA LEU A 14 -2.40 -9.31 4.16
C LEU A 14 -1.52 -10.29 3.36
N ARG A 15 -1.26 -11.49 3.89
CA ARG A 15 -0.43 -12.52 3.25
C ARG A 15 -1.04 -13.06 1.95
N SER A 16 -2.37 -13.03 1.80
CA SER A 16 -3.03 -13.42 0.55
C SER A 16 -2.89 -12.39 -0.58
N ARG A 17 -2.48 -11.16 -0.27
CA ARG A 17 -2.46 -10.02 -1.23
C ARG A 17 -1.10 -9.36 -1.36
N ILE A 18 -0.23 -9.50 -0.38
CA ILE A 18 1.12 -8.93 -0.37
C ILE A 18 2.13 -10.05 -0.60
N VAL A 19 2.94 -9.90 -1.65
CA VAL A 19 3.86 -10.94 -2.14
C VAL A 19 5.30 -10.50 -1.91
N GLY A 20 6.13 -11.41 -1.39
CA GLY A 20 7.57 -11.21 -1.24
C GLY A 20 7.99 -10.21 -0.16
N GLN A 21 7.16 -9.97 0.86
CA GLN A 21 7.42 -9.00 1.93
C GLN A 21 7.36 -9.63 3.33
N ASP A 22 7.83 -10.87 3.48
CA ASP A 22 7.63 -11.65 4.71
C ASP A 22 8.20 -10.98 5.97
N ALA A 23 9.39 -10.36 5.87
CA ALA A 23 10.02 -9.65 6.98
C ALA A 23 9.18 -8.45 7.44
N ALA A 24 8.66 -7.65 6.50
CA ALA A 24 7.78 -6.52 6.81
C ALA A 24 6.45 -7.01 7.40
N LEU A 25 5.84 -8.06 6.83
CA LEU A 25 4.59 -8.63 7.34
C LEU A 25 4.73 -9.22 8.75
N ALA A 26 5.88 -9.81 9.09
CA ALA A 26 6.15 -10.29 10.44
C ALA A 26 6.20 -9.14 11.48
N GLN A 27 6.77 -7.99 11.10
CA GLN A 27 6.78 -6.79 11.95
C GLN A 27 5.36 -6.20 12.12
N VAL A 28 4.55 -6.16 11.05
CA VAL A 28 3.14 -5.76 11.11
C VAL A 28 2.35 -6.69 12.04
N GLU A 29 2.58 -8.00 11.99
CA GLU A 29 1.95 -8.97 12.88
C GLU A 29 2.29 -8.69 14.35
N GLY A 30 3.56 -8.42 14.66
CA GLY A 30 4.01 -8.04 16.00
C GLY A 30 3.32 -6.76 16.50
N LEU A 31 3.24 -5.74 15.64
CA LEU A 31 2.50 -4.51 15.92
C LEU A 31 1.03 -4.78 16.24
N LEU A 32 0.33 -5.58 15.43
CA LEU A 32 -1.09 -5.87 15.66
C LEU A 32 -1.34 -6.60 16.98
N LYS A 33 -0.41 -7.47 17.40
CA LYS A 33 -0.48 -8.14 18.71
C LYS A 33 -0.36 -7.15 19.88
N VAL A 34 0.58 -6.21 19.80
CA VAL A 34 0.75 -5.16 20.83
C VAL A 34 -0.49 -4.27 20.91
N VAL A 35 -1.01 -3.84 19.76
CA VAL A 35 -2.24 -3.03 19.68
C VAL A 35 -3.43 -3.80 20.25
N LYS A 36 -3.62 -5.06 19.86
CA LYS A 36 -4.71 -5.92 20.36
C LYS A 36 -4.65 -6.11 21.88
N ALA A 37 -3.44 -6.23 22.43
CA ALA A 37 -3.21 -6.33 23.87
C ALA A 37 -3.44 -5.00 24.63
N ASP A 38 -3.51 -3.87 23.92
CA ASP A 38 -3.78 -2.53 24.47
C ASP A 38 -2.80 -2.13 25.60
N ILE A 39 -1.51 -2.48 25.42
CA ILE A 39 -0.43 -2.26 26.40
C ILE A 39 0.52 -1.11 26.04
N GLY A 40 0.20 -0.33 25.01
CA GLY A 40 1.01 0.81 24.57
C GLY A 40 0.85 2.06 25.44
N GLU A 41 1.71 3.05 25.20
CA GLU A 41 1.61 4.38 25.82
C GLU A 41 0.31 5.09 25.39
N ARG A 42 -0.40 5.72 26.34
CA ARG A 42 -1.74 6.30 26.09
C ARG A 42 -1.71 7.72 25.52
N ASP A 43 -0.62 8.45 25.76
CA ASP A 43 -0.47 9.84 25.34
C ASP A 43 0.16 9.98 23.94
N ARG A 44 0.43 8.86 23.28
CA ARG A 44 1.00 8.78 21.94
C ARG A 44 0.12 7.96 21.01
N PRO A 45 0.30 8.06 19.68
CA PRO A 45 -0.34 7.16 18.74
C PRO A 45 -0.09 5.69 19.11
N LEU A 46 -1.05 4.81 18.84
CA LEU A 46 -0.96 3.39 19.19
C LEU A 46 0.26 2.70 18.58
N SER A 47 0.70 3.18 17.42
CA SER A 47 2.03 2.92 16.89
C SER A 47 2.39 3.87 15.75
N VAL A 48 3.67 4.20 15.64
CA VAL A 48 4.28 5.02 14.59
C VAL A 48 5.25 4.18 13.75
N ASN A 49 4.97 4.04 12.46
CA ASN A 49 5.68 3.12 11.57
C ASN A 49 6.19 3.83 10.32
N LEU A 50 7.45 3.60 9.95
CA LEU A 50 8.03 4.08 8.69
C LEU A 50 8.26 2.91 7.74
N PHE A 51 7.55 2.90 6.62
CA PHE A 51 7.70 1.92 5.55
C PHE A 51 8.68 2.46 4.50
N MET A 52 9.78 1.77 4.34
CA MET A 52 10.85 2.15 3.42
C MET A 52 11.00 1.14 2.30
N GLY A 53 11.28 1.61 1.09
CA GLY A 53 11.56 0.73 -0.06
C GLY A 53 11.22 1.41 -1.39
N PRO A 54 11.42 0.74 -2.54
CA PRO A 54 11.12 1.34 -3.83
C PRO A 54 9.61 1.50 -4.08
N THR A 55 9.25 2.16 -5.18
CA THR A 55 7.84 2.33 -5.56
C THR A 55 7.24 1.00 -6.03
N GLY A 56 5.94 0.81 -5.76
CA GLY A 56 5.21 -0.36 -6.25
C GLY A 56 5.49 -1.69 -5.52
N VAL A 57 6.17 -1.67 -4.37
CA VAL A 57 6.45 -2.89 -3.55
C VAL A 57 5.36 -3.25 -2.53
N GLY A 58 4.29 -2.45 -2.43
CA GLY A 58 3.15 -2.75 -1.55
C GLY A 58 3.06 -1.96 -0.25
N LYS A 59 3.91 -0.95 -0.01
CA LYS A 59 3.86 -0.09 1.20
C LYS A 59 2.45 0.45 1.49
N THR A 60 1.87 1.18 0.53
CA THR A 60 0.50 1.73 0.63
C THR A 60 -0.57 0.65 0.61
N GLU A 61 -0.32 -0.47 -0.09
CA GLU A 61 -1.28 -1.59 -0.19
C GLU A 61 -1.46 -2.28 1.16
N VAL A 62 -0.40 -2.43 1.96
CA VAL A 62 -0.48 -2.94 3.34
C VAL A 62 -1.45 -2.08 4.16
N VAL A 63 -1.31 -0.75 4.10
CA VAL A 63 -2.19 0.17 4.84
C VAL A 63 -3.64 0.06 4.36
N ARG A 64 -3.85 -0.03 3.05
CA ARG A 64 -5.18 -0.22 2.45
C ARG A 64 -5.84 -1.52 2.91
N LEU A 65 -5.07 -2.62 3.01
CA LEU A 65 -5.56 -3.91 3.48
C LEU A 65 -5.81 -3.93 4.99
N LEU A 66 -4.99 -3.23 5.78
CA LEU A 66 -5.27 -2.99 7.19
C LEU A 66 -6.60 -2.24 7.34
N ALA A 67 -6.81 -1.14 6.60
CA ALA A 67 -8.08 -0.41 6.63
C ALA A 67 -9.26 -1.32 6.28
N GLN A 68 -9.11 -2.15 5.24
CA GLN A 68 -10.13 -3.13 4.86
C GLN A 68 -10.41 -4.13 5.98
N ALA A 69 -9.38 -4.66 6.65
CA ALA A 69 -9.55 -5.65 7.71
C ALA A 69 -10.13 -5.05 9.00
N LEU A 70 -9.74 -3.83 9.37
CA LEU A 70 -10.17 -3.19 10.62
C LEU A 70 -11.52 -2.47 10.48
N HIS A 71 -11.77 -1.83 9.34
CA HIS A 71 -12.95 -0.97 9.10
C HIS A 71 -13.93 -1.55 8.07
N GLY A 72 -13.61 -2.67 7.42
CA GLY A 72 -14.45 -3.27 6.38
C GLY A 72 -14.36 -2.56 5.02
N ARG A 73 -13.57 -1.49 4.90
CA ARG A 73 -13.43 -0.69 3.69
C ARG A 73 -11.98 -0.28 3.43
N ALA A 74 -11.56 -0.38 2.19
CA ALA A 74 -10.17 -0.14 1.76
C ALA A 74 -9.72 1.32 1.90
N ASP A 75 -10.65 2.26 1.84
CA ASP A 75 -10.50 3.71 1.97
C ASP A 75 -10.72 4.20 3.42
N GLY A 76 -10.87 3.29 4.38
CA GLY A 76 -11.12 3.59 5.79
C GLY A 76 -9.88 4.12 6.54
N PHE A 77 -9.11 5.01 5.93
CA PHE A 77 -7.91 5.60 6.52
C PHE A 77 -7.70 7.04 6.03
N CYS A 78 -7.11 7.89 6.86
CA CYS A 78 -6.76 9.25 6.49
C CYS A 78 -5.45 9.25 5.71
N ARG A 79 -5.50 9.46 4.40
CA ARG A 79 -4.30 9.60 3.56
C ARG A 79 -3.93 11.07 3.42
N ILE A 80 -2.67 11.38 3.69
CA ILE A 80 -2.11 12.72 3.57
C ILE A 80 -0.88 12.59 2.67
N ASP A 81 -0.95 13.23 1.51
CA ASP A 81 0.15 13.27 0.55
C ASP A 81 1.10 14.40 0.97
N MET A 82 2.36 14.06 1.28
CA MET A 82 3.34 15.03 1.77
C MET A 82 3.76 16.05 0.71
N HIS A 83 3.59 15.73 -0.57
CA HIS A 83 3.79 16.71 -1.63
C HIS A 83 2.67 17.76 -1.64
N THR A 84 1.41 17.36 -1.45
CA THR A 84 0.28 18.30 -1.34
C THR A 84 0.41 19.15 -0.08
N LEU A 85 0.79 18.53 1.03
CA LEU A 85 0.92 19.21 2.32
C LEU A 85 2.06 20.24 2.34
N ALA A 86 3.11 20.05 1.52
CA ALA A 86 4.22 20.99 1.40
C ALA A 86 3.87 22.29 0.65
N GLN A 87 2.69 22.37 0.00
CA GLN A 87 2.26 23.59 -0.67
C GLN A 87 1.84 24.64 0.36
N GLU A 88 2.24 25.90 0.15
CA GLU A 88 2.10 27.01 1.12
C GLU A 88 0.70 27.15 1.74
N HIS A 89 -0.36 26.97 0.95
CA HIS A 89 -1.74 27.06 1.42
C HIS A 89 -2.11 26.00 2.47
N TYR A 90 -1.57 24.79 2.33
CA TYR A 90 -1.84 23.68 3.25
C TYR A 90 -0.88 23.67 4.43
N THR A 91 0.38 24.06 4.22
CA THR A 91 1.35 24.28 5.31
C THR A 91 0.81 25.34 6.27
N ALA A 92 0.27 26.45 5.78
CA ALA A 92 -0.31 27.50 6.62
C ALA A 92 -1.48 27.01 7.48
N ALA A 93 -2.26 26.01 7.03
CA ALA A 93 -3.32 25.41 7.83
C ALA A 93 -2.77 24.58 9.01
N LEU A 94 -1.55 24.03 8.86
CA LEU A 94 -0.85 23.27 9.89
C LEU A 94 -0.04 24.16 10.84
N THR A 95 0.76 25.07 10.30
CA THR A 95 1.78 25.83 11.05
C THR A 95 1.31 27.23 11.43
N GLY A 96 0.25 27.71 10.79
CA GLY A 96 -0.21 29.09 10.87
C GLY A 96 0.27 29.94 9.72
N ALA A 97 -0.61 30.83 9.26
CA ALA A 97 -0.29 31.81 8.24
C ALA A 97 0.65 32.89 8.83
N PRO A 98 1.67 33.34 8.08
CA PRO A 98 2.41 34.55 8.41
C PRO A 98 1.49 35.79 8.47
N PRO A 99 1.83 36.83 9.26
CA PRO A 99 1.03 38.06 9.32
C PRO A 99 0.88 38.68 7.92
N GLY A 100 -0.36 38.80 7.42
CA GLY A 100 -0.69 39.40 6.11
C GLY A 100 -1.26 38.44 5.06
N TYR A 101 -1.31 37.13 5.32
CA TYR A 101 -1.94 36.15 4.42
C TYR A 101 -3.44 36.01 4.74
N VAL A 102 -4.33 36.45 3.84
CA VAL A 102 -5.77 36.21 3.96
C VAL A 102 -6.08 34.81 3.41
N GLY A 103 -6.01 33.78 4.24
CA GLY A 103 -6.15 32.41 3.75
C GLY A 103 -6.50 31.38 4.81
N SER A 104 -7.74 31.40 5.29
CA SER A 104 -8.38 30.24 5.91
C SER A 104 -9.88 30.49 6.02
N LYS A 105 -10.59 30.55 4.87
CA LYS A 105 -12.02 30.24 4.90
C LYS A 105 -12.14 28.72 5.07
N GLU A 106 -12.82 28.35 6.14
CA GLU A 106 -13.18 27.00 6.55
C GLU A 106 -13.53 26.08 5.36
N GLY A 107 -12.98 24.86 5.31
CA GLY A 107 -13.56 23.83 4.45
C GLY A 107 -12.67 22.66 4.01
N ILE A 108 -11.35 22.82 3.88
CA ILE A 108 -10.49 21.75 3.33
C ILE A 108 -9.34 21.47 4.29
N SER A 109 -9.66 20.88 5.45
CA SER A 109 -8.60 20.24 6.23
C SER A 109 -8.26 18.93 5.53
N LEU A 110 -6.99 18.76 5.13
CA LEU A 110 -6.46 17.47 4.65
C LEU A 110 -6.62 16.36 5.70
N PHE A 111 -6.90 16.72 6.95
CA PHE A 111 -7.08 15.83 8.07
C PHE A 111 -8.56 15.52 8.29
N ASN A 112 -8.94 14.28 8.01
CA ASN A 112 -10.25 13.76 8.36
C ASN A 112 -10.23 13.30 9.84
N SER A 113 -10.82 14.08 10.74
CA SER A 113 -10.79 13.76 12.18
C SER A 113 -11.44 12.43 12.53
N GLU A 114 -12.50 12.03 11.83
CA GLU A 114 -13.18 10.75 12.08
C GLU A 114 -12.28 9.57 11.74
N LEU A 115 -11.55 9.64 10.63
CA LEU A 115 -10.61 8.60 10.21
C LEU A 115 -9.35 8.55 11.10
N ILE A 116 -8.92 9.71 11.61
CA ILE A 116 -7.78 9.81 12.53
C ILE A 116 -8.14 9.25 13.90
N GLN A 117 -9.27 9.67 14.49
CA GLN A 117 -9.66 9.23 15.82
C GLN A 117 -10.18 7.79 15.83
N GLY A 118 -10.78 7.33 14.74
CA GLY A 118 -11.43 6.02 14.68
C GLY A 118 -12.58 5.91 15.67
N THR A 119 -12.71 4.75 16.31
CA THR A 119 -13.73 4.48 17.35
C THR A 119 -13.07 3.80 18.55
N TYR A 120 -13.78 3.69 19.67
CA TYR A 120 -13.26 3.02 20.86
C TYR A 120 -12.69 1.62 20.56
N SER A 121 -13.35 0.84 19.70
CA SER A 121 -13.02 -0.55 19.38
C SER A 121 -12.26 -0.76 18.06
N ARG A 122 -12.10 0.30 17.26
CA ARG A 122 -11.35 0.27 16.00
C ARG A 122 -10.44 1.48 15.94
N PRO A 123 -9.11 1.30 15.96
CA PRO A 123 -8.18 2.41 15.91
C PRO A 123 -8.31 3.14 14.57
N GLY A 124 -8.07 4.44 14.56
CA GLY A 124 -7.90 5.17 13.31
C GLY A 124 -6.64 4.71 12.57
N ILE A 125 -6.57 4.98 11.27
CA ILE A 125 -5.40 4.69 10.45
C ILE A 125 -5.03 5.96 9.70
N VAL A 126 -3.77 6.37 9.82
CA VAL A 126 -3.24 7.57 9.16
C VAL A 126 -2.05 7.16 8.29
N LEU A 127 -2.06 7.60 7.03
CA LEU A 127 -0.96 7.41 6.10
C LEU A 127 -0.39 8.76 5.69
N PHE A 128 0.85 9.03 6.07
CA PHE A 128 1.67 10.10 5.51
C PHE A 128 2.50 9.54 4.35
N ASP A 129 2.08 9.81 3.12
CA ASP A 129 2.67 9.20 1.93
C ASP A 129 3.80 10.08 1.36
N GLU A 130 4.90 9.46 0.92
CA GLU A 130 6.07 10.13 0.33
C GLU A 130 6.73 11.16 1.27
N LEU A 131 7.04 10.73 2.49
CA LEU A 131 7.62 11.58 3.56
C LEU A 131 8.86 12.36 3.13
N GLU A 132 9.67 11.85 2.20
CA GLU A 132 10.82 12.57 1.65
C GLU A 132 10.49 13.88 0.94
N LYS A 133 9.21 14.11 0.61
CA LYS A 133 8.72 15.31 -0.06
C LYS A 133 8.23 16.40 0.89
N ALA A 134 8.12 16.10 2.19
CA ALA A 134 7.66 17.05 3.19
C ALA A 134 8.66 18.20 3.37
N SER A 135 8.16 19.41 3.65
CA SER A 135 9.01 20.53 4.08
C SER A 135 9.45 20.35 5.53
N GLN A 136 10.48 21.09 5.95
CA GLN A 136 10.96 21.07 7.33
C GLN A 136 9.88 21.51 8.33
N GLU A 137 9.06 22.50 7.97
CA GLU A 137 7.96 22.98 8.80
C GLU A 137 6.91 21.89 9.02
N VAL A 138 6.56 21.15 7.96
CA VAL A 138 5.65 20.01 8.06
C VAL A 138 6.23 18.93 8.96
N LEU A 139 7.51 18.56 8.80
CA LEU A 139 8.16 17.55 9.65
C LEU A 139 8.16 17.96 11.13
N ARG A 140 8.38 19.25 11.43
CA ARG A 140 8.28 19.78 12.80
C ARG A 140 6.86 19.70 13.36
N SER A 141 5.84 20.00 12.57
CA SER A 141 4.45 19.80 12.99
C SER A 141 4.13 18.34 13.25
N LEU A 142 4.68 17.42 12.46
CA LEU A 142 4.50 15.98 12.68
C LEU A 142 5.14 15.52 14.00
N LEU A 143 6.29 16.05 14.41
CA LEU A 143 6.93 15.70 15.69
C LEU A 143 5.94 15.79 16.86
N GLY A 144 5.20 16.90 16.98
CA GLY A 144 4.22 17.08 18.04
C GLY A 144 3.12 16.00 18.05
N ILE A 145 2.73 15.52 16.86
CA ILE A 145 1.77 14.41 16.72
C ILE A 145 2.38 13.10 17.22
N LEU A 146 3.62 12.82 16.84
CA LEU A 146 4.31 11.57 17.22
C LEU A 146 4.64 11.53 18.72
N GLU A 147 4.80 12.69 19.36
CA GLU A 147 5.15 12.85 20.77
C GLU A 147 3.95 12.92 21.72
N ASN A 148 2.94 13.71 21.37
CA ASN A 148 1.83 14.03 22.27
C ASN A 148 0.48 13.54 21.74
N GLY A 149 0.47 12.89 20.57
CA GLY A 149 -0.73 12.36 19.94
C GLY A 149 -1.75 13.45 19.59
N GLN A 150 -1.36 14.71 19.49
CA GLN A 150 -2.27 15.83 19.23
C GLN A 150 -1.71 16.78 18.19
N LEU A 151 -2.61 17.37 17.40
CA LEU A 151 -2.31 18.45 16.47
C LEU A 151 -3.31 19.58 16.68
N THR A 152 -2.84 20.72 17.15
CA THR A 152 -3.64 21.95 17.20
C THR A 152 -3.50 22.68 15.87
N LEU A 153 -4.58 22.79 15.10
CA LEU A 153 -4.56 23.53 13.85
C LEU A 153 -4.45 25.03 14.11
N ALA A 154 -3.83 25.76 13.19
CA ALA A 154 -3.36 27.12 13.45
C ALA A 154 -4.43 28.19 13.73
N ALA A 155 -5.70 27.92 13.43
CA ALA A 155 -6.80 28.77 13.86
C ALA A 155 -7.07 28.67 15.38
N GLY A 156 -6.40 27.76 16.11
CA GLY A 156 -6.60 27.50 17.54
C GLY A 156 -7.96 26.88 17.88
N THR A 157 -8.87 26.78 16.91
CA THR A 157 -10.26 26.36 17.11
C THR A 157 -10.45 24.85 17.15
N ARG A 158 -9.46 24.06 16.69
CA ARG A 158 -9.59 22.61 16.56
C ARG A 158 -8.29 21.87 16.89
N THR A 159 -8.40 20.96 17.85
CA THR A 159 -7.34 19.99 18.17
C THR A 159 -7.75 18.62 17.64
N LEU A 160 -6.88 17.99 16.87
CA LEU A 160 -7.04 16.63 16.36
C LEU A 160 -6.31 15.66 17.29
N ASP A 161 -6.93 14.51 17.57
CA ASP A 161 -6.41 13.50 18.49
C ASP A 161 -6.01 12.23 17.73
N PHE A 162 -4.73 11.87 17.82
CA PHE A 162 -4.07 10.75 17.18
C PHE A 162 -3.75 9.61 18.17
N ARG A 163 -4.08 9.74 19.46
CA ARG A 163 -3.75 8.72 20.48
C ARG A 163 -4.40 7.36 20.25
N ASN A 164 -5.52 7.33 19.51
CA ASN A 164 -6.19 6.10 19.09
C ASN A 164 -5.90 5.72 17.63
N CYS A 165 -4.79 6.13 17.03
CA CYS A 165 -4.48 5.83 15.64
C CYS A 165 -3.19 5.03 15.44
N LEU A 166 -3.18 4.23 14.38
CA LEU A 166 -1.97 3.64 13.80
C LEU A 166 -1.44 4.60 12.73
N ILE A 167 -0.23 5.11 12.92
CA ILE A 167 0.44 5.99 11.98
C ILE A 167 1.38 5.17 11.11
N PHE A 168 1.22 5.32 9.79
CA PHE A 168 2.09 4.79 8.77
C PHE A 168 2.66 5.95 7.96
N MET A 169 3.97 5.94 7.75
CA MET A 169 4.69 6.83 6.85
C MET A 169 5.30 6.00 5.74
N THR A 170 5.36 6.51 4.51
CA THR A 170 6.11 5.84 3.44
C THR A 170 7.27 6.70 2.99
N SER A 171 8.38 6.05 2.66
CA SER A 171 9.48 6.73 1.98
C SER A 171 10.18 5.84 0.96
N ASN A 172 10.69 6.48 -0.09
CA ASN A 172 11.59 5.84 -1.06
C ASN A 172 13.07 6.17 -0.82
N ILE A 173 13.40 6.89 0.26
CA ILE A 173 14.80 7.18 0.66
C ILE A 173 15.57 5.88 0.85
N GLY A 174 16.86 5.91 0.47
CA GLY A 174 17.77 4.77 0.64
C GLY A 174 17.48 3.58 -0.28
N ALA A 175 16.32 3.50 -0.93
CA ALA A 175 15.93 2.35 -1.74
C ALA A 175 16.87 2.10 -2.94
N ARG A 176 17.42 3.17 -3.55
CA ARG A 176 18.37 3.02 -4.66
C ARG A 176 19.75 2.60 -4.17
N GLN A 177 20.20 3.13 -3.03
CA GLN A 177 21.49 2.83 -2.41
C GLN A 177 21.52 1.39 -1.90
N ALA A 178 20.50 0.99 -1.14
CA ALA A 178 20.31 -0.38 -0.65
C ALA A 178 20.27 -1.39 -1.81
N ARG A 179 19.54 -1.07 -2.89
CA ARG A 179 19.49 -1.92 -4.10
C ARG A 179 20.85 -2.04 -4.80
N ARG A 180 21.55 -0.93 -5.02
CA ARG A 180 22.89 -0.94 -5.63
C ARG A 180 23.89 -1.73 -4.79
N HIS A 181 23.78 -1.62 -3.46
CA HIS A 181 24.55 -2.42 -2.54
C HIS A 181 24.24 -3.90 -2.75
N ARG A 182 22.98 -4.35 -2.64
CA ARG A 182 22.61 -5.76 -2.91
C ARG A 182 23.12 -6.29 -4.26
N GLN A 183 22.99 -5.51 -5.34
CA GLN A 183 23.41 -5.91 -6.68
C GLN A 183 24.93 -6.08 -6.81
N ARG A 184 25.73 -5.19 -6.22
CA ARG A 184 27.21 -5.29 -6.25
C ARG A 184 27.70 -6.53 -5.52
N PHE A 185 26.99 -6.98 -4.48
CA PHE A 185 27.39 -8.13 -3.68
C PHE A 185 26.81 -9.45 -4.16
N ALA A 186 25.73 -9.43 -4.96
CA ALA A 186 25.20 -10.61 -5.64
C ALA A 186 26.12 -11.15 -6.75
N GLN A 187 27.10 -10.37 -7.23
CA GLN A 187 28.01 -10.74 -8.33
C GLN A 187 29.42 -11.19 -7.89
N GLY A 188 29.63 -11.69 -6.67
CA GLY A 188 30.97 -12.08 -6.23
C GLY A 188 31.05 -13.23 -5.22
N TRP A 189 32.25 -13.79 -5.08
CA TRP A 189 32.65 -14.88 -4.17
C TRP A 189 32.35 -14.58 -2.68
N ARG A 190 31.95 -13.34 -2.37
CA ARG A 190 31.61 -12.88 -1.03
C ARG A 190 30.31 -13.45 -0.48
N ARG A 191 29.44 -14.09 -1.29
CA ARG A 191 28.21 -14.80 -0.84
C ARG A 191 28.47 -15.78 0.33
N LEU A 192 29.69 -16.31 0.45
CA LEU A 192 30.10 -17.21 1.53
C LEU A 192 30.31 -16.53 2.90
N LEU A 193 30.62 -15.23 2.94
CA LEU A 193 30.95 -14.51 4.17
C LEU A 193 29.70 -13.79 4.68
N ARG A 194 29.02 -14.36 5.68
CA ARG A 194 27.82 -13.86 6.39
C ARG A 194 27.93 -12.45 7.05
N VAL A 195 28.80 -11.57 6.57
CA VAL A 195 28.98 -10.17 7.02
C VAL A 195 27.81 -9.25 6.56
N PHE A 196 26.82 -9.80 5.86
CA PHE A 196 25.85 -9.11 5.00
C PHE A 196 24.80 -8.18 5.65
N VAL A 197 24.50 -8.30 6.94
CA VAL A 197 23.37 -7.52 7.53
C VAL A 197 23.82 -6.15 8.07
N ARG A 198 25.10 -6.00 8.45
CA ARG A 198 25.60 -4.74 9.04
C ARG A 198 25.72 -3.60 8.02
N ASP A 199 26.07 -3.89 6.77
CA ASP A 199 26.30 -2.85 5.76
C ASP A 199 25.02 -2.24 5.18
N GLU A 200 23.96 -3.05 4.96
CA GLU A 200 22.72 -2.51 4.39
C GLU A 200 21.95 -1.65 5.41
N ALA A 201 21.95 -2.07 6.68
CA ALA A 201 21.41 -1.26 7.76
C ALA A 201 22.18 0.06 7.93
N ALA A 202 23.51 0.03 7.85
CA ALA A 202 24.33 1.24 7.93
C ALA A 202 24.09 2.22 6.77
N VAL A 203 24.01 1.72 5.52
CA VAL A 203 23.70 2.55 4.35
C VAL A 203 22.31 3.19 4.46
N LEU A 204 21.35 2.46 5.03
CA LEU A 204 20.01 2.96 5.27
C LEU A 204 19.98 4.02 6.37
N GLU A 205 20.66 3.75 7.47
CA GLU A 205 20.82 4.66 8.61
C GLU A 205 21.46 5.97 8.13
N GLU A 206 22.55 5.89 7.36
CA GLU A 206 23.17 7.07 6.74
C GLU A 206 22.19 7.84 5.84
N ALA A 207 21.41 7.15 5.01
CA ALA A 207 20.42 7.79 4.14
C ALA A 207 19.26 8.44 4.92
N LEU A 208 18.85 7.85 6.05
CA LEU A 208 17.82 8.40 6.94
C LEU A 208 18.32 9.62 7.68
N HIS A 209 19.49 9.52 8.32
CA HIS A 209 20.13 10.62 9.05
C HIS A 209 20.52 11.79 8.14
N GLY A 210 20.74 11.54 6.85
CA GLY A 210 20.97 12.59 5.86
C GLY A 210 19.71 13.39 5.48
N HIS A 211 18.50 12.89 5.75
CA HIS A 211 17.25 13.53 5.35
C HIS A 211 16.34 13.91 6.52
N PHE A 212 16.38 13.16 7.62
CA PHE A 212 15.56 13.38 8.81
C PHE A 212 16.43 13.65 10.04
N GLU A 213 15.99 14.60 10.85
CA GLU A 213 16.63 14.90 12.13
C GLU A 213 16.53 13.69 13.09
N PRO A 214 17.56 13.42 13.92
CA PRO A 214 17.55 12.31 14.88
C PRO A 214 16.33 12.32 15.82
N GLU A 215 15.87 13.51 16.21
CA GLU A 215 14.67 13.68 17.05
C GLU A 215 13.43 13.05 16.39
N PHE A 216 13.25 13.23 15.09
CA PHE A 216 12.14 12.64 14.35
C PHE A 216 12.25 11.12 14.27
N LEU A 217 13.44 10.61 13.96
CA LEU A 217 13.69 9.18 13.88
C LEU A 217 13.44 8.48 15.23
N ASN A 218 13.81 9.13 16.34
CA ASN A 218 13.59 8.61 17.69
C ASN A 218 12.10 8.50 18.10
N ARG A 219 11.17 9.12 17.34
CA ARG A 219 9.73 9.00 17.57
C ARG A 219 9.07 7.91 16.73
N ILE A 220 9.82 7.24 15.86
CA ILE A 220 9.35 6.12 15.06
C ILE A 220 9.55 4.83 15.86
N ASP A 221 8.47 4.09 16.11
CA ASP A 221 8.56 2.83 16.87
C ASP A 221 9.18 1.72 16.02
N ARG A 222 8.89 1.71 14.71
CA ARG A 222 9.34 0.66 13.79
C ARG A 222 9.66 1.21 12.42
N ILE A 223 10.82 0.84 11.90
CA ILE A 223 11.21 1.05 10.50
C ILE A 223 11.11 -0.30 9.79
N LEU A 224 10.24 -0.41 8.80
CA LEU A 224 9.98 -1.63 8.04
C LEU A 224 10.53 -1.50 6.63
N MET A 225 11.42 -2.41 6.27
CA MET A 225 12.02 -2.48 4.94
C MET A 225 11.19 -3.36 4.01
N PHE A 226 10.82 -2.78 2.87
CA PHE A 226 10.17 -3.48 1.78
C PHE A 226 11.17 -3.75 0.66
N GLU A 227 11.13 -4.98 0.18
CA GLU A 227 12.04 -5.49 -0.82
C GLU A 227 11.54 -5.21 -2.24
N PRO A 228 12.44 -4.98 -3.20
CA PRO A 228 12.06 -5.01 -4.61
C PRO A 228 11.34 -6.32 -4.95
N ILE A 229 10.30 -6.23 -5.77
CA ILE A 229 9.62 -7.44 -6.26
C ILE A 229 10.51 -8.07 -7.31
N ASP A 230 11.09 -9.23 -7.00
CA ASP A 230 11.91 -10.00 -7.94
C ASP A 230 11.05 -10.82 -8.92
N ALA A 231 11.67 -11.30 -9.99
CA ALA A 231 10.99 -12.06 -11.04
C ALA A 231 10.28 -13.32 -10.52
N GLN A 232 10.82 -13.96 -9.48
CA GLN A 232 10.22 -15.14 -8.84
C GLN A 232 8.82 -14.89 -8.26
N TRP A 233 8.51 -13.63 -7.94
CA TRP A 233 7.23 -13.23 -7.35
C TRP A 233 6.19 -12.82 -8.39
N LEU A 234 6.54 -12.80 -9.68
CA LEU A 234 5.67 -12.29 -10.74
C LEU A 234 4.41 -13.10 -10.93
N GLU A 235 4.48 -14.43 -10.88
CA GLU A 235 3.30 -15.27 -11.04
C GLU A 235 2.33 -15.09 -9.88
N ALA A 236 2.83 -15.11 -8.64
CA ALA A 236 2.02 -14.85 -7.47
C ALA A 236 1.40 -13.44 -7.49
N LEU A 237 2.14 -12.44 -7.97
CA LEU A 237 1.63 -11.09 -8.15
C LEU A 237 0.56 -11.02 -9.25
N LEU A 238 0.75 -11.74 -10.35
CA LEU A 238 -0.24 -11.86 -11.42
C LEU A 238 -1.55 -12.43 -10.87
N GLU A 239 -1.50 -13.49 -10.07
CA GLU A 239 -2.69 -14.05 -9.40
C GLU A 239 -3.42 -13.02 -8.55
N VAL A 240 -2.69 -12.21 -7.77
CA VAL A 240 -3.30 -11.16 -6.95
C VAL A 240 -4.03 -10.13 -7.81
N GLU A 241 -3.39 -9.65 -8.89
CA GLU A 241 -3.98 -8.65 -9.78
C GLU A 241 -5.15 -9.22 -10.60
N LEU A 242 -5.07 -10.49 -11.02
CA LEU A 242 -6.18 -11.19 -11.67
C LEU A 242 -7.35 -11.39 -10.73
N GLY A 243 -7.11 -11.70 -9.47
CA GLY A 243 -8.16 -11.75 -8.46
C GLY A 243 -8.90 -10.41 -8.33
N LYS A 244 -8.18 -9.29 -8.35
CA LYS A 244 -8.78 -7.94 -8.35
C LYS A 244 -9.58 -7.67 -9.63
N LEU A 245 -9.05 -8.06 -10.79
CA LEU A 245 -9.75 -7.92 -12.06
C LEU A 245 -11.02 -8.77 -12.10
N ASN A 246 -10.94 -10.04 -11.74
CA ASN A 246 -12.08 -10.95 -11.70
C ASN A 246 -13.15 -10.51 -10.70
N GLN A 247 -12.77 -9.90 -9.58
CA GLN A 247 -13.75 -9.30 -8.67
C GLN A 247 -14.54 -8.16 -9.33
N ARG A 248 -13.91 -7.34 -10.18
CA ARG A 248 -14.60 -6.31 -10.98
C ARG A 248 -15.46 -6.92 -12.08
N LEU A 249 -14.96 -7.94 -12.77
CA LEU A 249 -15.69 -8.65 -13.83
C LEU A 249 -16.92 -9.40 -13.30
N ALA A 250 -16.86 -9.92 -12.07
CA ALA A 250 -17.99 -10.59 -11.44
C ALA A 250 -19.22 -9.69 -11.30
N ALA A 251 -19.02 -8.37 -11.10
CA ALA A 251 -20.12 -7.40 -11.09
C ALA A 251 -20.81 -7.26 -12.46
N GLN A 252 -20.13 -7.68 -13.54
CA GLN A 252 -20.65 -7.77 -14.91
C GLN A 252 -20.97 -9.22 -15.32
N GLN A 253 -21.10 -10.14 -14.34
CA GLN A 253 -21.34 -11.58 -14.56
C GLN A 253 -20.30 -12.27 -15.46
N CYS A 254 -19.10 -11.70 -15.55
CA CYS A 254 -17.99 -12.20 -16.35
C CYS A 254 -16.90 -12.81 -15.46
N SER A 255 -16.18 -13.78 -15.99
CA SER A 255 -14.98 -14.33 -15.36
C SER A 255 -13.90 -14.55 -16.41
N LEU A 256 -12.65 -14.28 -16.05
CA LEU A 256 -11.49 -14.45 -16.90
C LEU A 256 -10.58 -15.56 -16.37
N VAL A 257 -10.18 -16.44 -17.27
CA VAL A 257 -9.09 -17.39 -17.06
C VAL A 257 -8.00 -17.09 -18.09
N LEU A 258 -6.74 -17.15 -17.66
CA LEU A 258 -5.57 -17.06 -18.52
C LEU A 258 -4.95 -18.43 -18.68
N ASP A 259 -4.63 -18.80 -19.91
CA ASP A 259 -3.79 -19.96 -20.20
C ASP A 259 -2.31 -19.68 -19.89
N GLU A 260 -1.47 -20.71 -20.02
CA GLU A 260 -0.04 -20.63 -19.75
C GLU A 260 0.67 -19.63 -20.68
N HIS A 261 0.27 -19.55 -21.95
CA HIS A 261 0.86 -18.64 -22.92
C HIS A 261 0.59 -17.18 -22.56
N ALA A 262 -0.63 -16.85 -22.18
CA ALA A 262 -1.02 -15.51 -21.77
C ALA A 262 -0.40 -15.11 -20.43
N ARG A 263 -0.27 -16.06 -19.48
CA ARG A 263 0.48 -15.86 -18.23
C ARG A 263 1.94 -15.54 -18.51
N ALA A 264 2.63 -16.36 -19.31
CA ALA A 264 4.01 -16.12 -19.71
C ALA A 264 4.15 -14.78 -20.44
N TRP A 265 3.21 -14.46 -21.34
CA TRP A 265 3.19 -13.19 -22.04
C TRP A 265 3.11 -12.00 -21.09
N LEU A 266 2.23 -12.04 -20.10
CA LEU A 266 2.07 -10.98 -19.10
C LEU A 266 3.25 -10.90 -18.12
N CYS A 267 3.99 -11.99 -17.90
CA CYS A 267 5.18 -12.01 -17.02
C CYS A 267 6.52 -11.72 -17.73
N ARG A 268 6.60 -11.79 -19.06
CA ARG A 268 7.87 -11.74 -19.83
C ARG A 268 8.74 -10.48 -19.63
N HIS A 269 8.13 -9.33 -19.35
CA HIS A 269 8.84 -8.07 -19.13
C HIS A 269 8.49 -7.52 -17.74
N HIS A 270 9.42 -7.71 -16.80
CA HIS A 270 9.33 -7.14 -15.47
C HIS A 270 10.35 -6.03 -15.29
N ASP A 271 9.83 -4.84 -15.02
CA ASP A 271 10.67 -3.73 -14.57
C ASP A 271 10.60 -3.62 -13.05
N ALA A 272 11.60 -4.21 -12.39
CA ALA A 272 11.74 -4.16 -10.94
C ALA A 272 11.83 -2.73 -10.38
N ARG A 273 12.04 -1.68 -11.20
CA ARG A 273 11.98 -0.28 -10.76
C ARG A 273 10.57 0.18 -10.40
N PHE A 274 9.54 -0.39 -11.02
CA PHE A 274 8.14 0.01 -10.83
C PHE A 274 7.32 -1.01 -10.03
N GLY A 275 7.94 -2.12 -9.62
CA GLY A 275 7.31 -3.18 -8.83
C GLY A 275 5.99 -3.65 -9.43
N ALA A 276 4.97 -3.83 -8.60
CA ALA A 276 3.68 -4.34 -9.02
C ALA A 276 2.89 -3.40 -9.95
N ARG A 277 3.21 -2.10 -9.93
CA ARG A 277 2.53 -1.11 -10.78
C ARG A 277 2.78 -1.37 -12.27
N ALA A 278 3.93 -1.94 -12.63
CA ALA A 278 4.23 -2.33 -14.01
C ALA A 278 3.25 -3.40 -14.51
N LEU A 279 3.03 -4.45 -13.71
CA LEU A 279 2.12 -5.53 -14.08
C LEU A 279 0.67 -5.06 -14.17
N GLY A 280 0.20 -4.30 -13.17
CA GLY A 280 -1.16 -3.72 -13.21
C GLY A 280 -1.39 -2.83 -14.44
N ARG A 281 -0.38 -2.03 -14.83
CA ARG A 281 -0.43 -1.24 -16.07
C ARG A 281 -0.51 -2.12 -17.32
N ARG A 282 0.27 -3.21 -17.37
CA ARG A 282 0.24 -4.14 -18.51
C ARG A 282 -1.11 -4.83 -18.65
N LEU A 283 -1.72 -5.28 -17.54
CA LEU A 283 -3.09 -5.80 -17.57
C LEU A 283 -4.07 -4.75 -18.12
N ARG A 284 -3.99 -3.50 -17.66
CA ARG A 284 -4.85 -2.42 -18.15
C ARG A 284 -4.67 -2.08 -19.63
N VAL A 285 -3.44 -2.15 -20.15
CA VAL A 285 -3.14 -1.73 -21.53
C VAL A 285 -3.25 -2.88 -22.53
N GLU A 286 -2.83 -4.08 -22.16
CA GLU A 286 -2.76 -5.23 -23.07
C GLU A 286 -3.98 -6.15 -22.96
N LEU A 287 -4.59 -6.28 -21.77
CA LEU A 287 -5.63 -7.30 -21.49
C LEU A 287 -7.03 -6.70 -21.33
N GLU A 288 -7.20 -5.64 -20.54
CA GLU A 288 -8.52 -5.01 -20.31
C GLU A 288 -9.24 -4.58 -21.61
N PRO A 289 -8.56 -4.04 -22.64
CA PRO A 289 -9.22 -3.68 -23.90
C PRO A 289 -9.79 -4.90 -24.65
N ALA A 290 -9.01 -5.99 -24.72
CA ALA A 290 -9.46 -7.23 -25.36
C ALA A 290 -10.64 -7.87 -24.62
N ILE A 291 -10.67 -7.76 -23.28
CA ILE A 291 -11.83 -8.15 -22.47
C ILE A 291 -13.03 -7.27 -22.82
N ALA A 292 -12.86 -5.95 -22.87
CA ALA A 292 -13.94 -5.02 -23.15
C ALA A 292 -14.57 -5.26 -24.54
N GLU A 293 -13.76 -5.50 -25.57
CA GLU A 293 -14.24 -5.86 -26.91
C GLU A 293 -15.10 -7.13 -26.88
N CYS A 294 -14.65 -8.17 -26.19
CA CYS A 294 -15.38 -9.43 -26.07
C CYS A 294 -16.71 -9.27 -25.30
N VAL A 295 -16.71 -8.49 -24.21
CA VAL A 295 -17.91 -8.22 -23.41
C VAL A 295 -18.96 -7.43 -24.22
N LEU A 296 -18.53 -6.44 -25.02
CA LEU A 296 -19.43 -5.64 -25.86
C LEU A 296 -20.07 -6.42 -27.01
N GLN A 297 -19.45 -7.50 -27.47
CA GLN A 297 -19.99 -8.36 -28.54
C GLN A 297 -21.14 -9.28 -28.07
N GLY A 298 -21.39 -9.36 -26.76
CA GLY A 298 -22.60 -9.96 -26.17
C GLY A 298 -22.43 -11.40 -25.68
N ASN A 299 -22.87 -11.64 -24.43
CA ASN A 299 -23.10 -12.95 -23.79
C ASN A 299 -21.90 -13.78 -23.30
N ALA A 300 -20.73 -13.20 -23.06
CA ALA A 300 -19.60 -13.94 -22.51
C ALA A 300 -19.63 -14.04 -20.97
N LEU A 301 -20.14 -15.14 -20.41
CA LEU A 301 -20.05 -15.42 -18.96
C LEU A 301 -18.63 -15.85 -18.53
N ARG A 302 -17.88 -16.45 -19.45
CA ARG A 302 -16.50 -16.93 -19.26
C ARG A 302 -15.64 -16.49 -20.43
N LEU A 303 -14.49 -15.93 -20.09
CA LEU A 303 -13.48 -15.43 -21.01
C LEU A 303 -12.21 -16.27 -20.81
N ASN A 304 -11.59 -16.66 -21.93
CA ASN A 304 -10.28 -17.28 -21.93
C ASN A 304 -9.30 -16.39 -22.68
N ALA A 305 -8.21 -16.02 -22.02
CA ALA A 305 -7.15 -15.23 -22.62
C ALA A 305 -5.95 -16.11 -22.99
N THR A 306 -5.51 -15.99 -24.24
CA THR A 306 -4.40 -16.74 -24.86
C THR A 306 -3.53 -15.80 -25.70
N VAL A 307 -2.48 -16.34 -26.31
CA VAL A 307 -1.62 -15.62 -27.26
C VAL A 307 -1.76 -16.26 -28.64
N ARG A 308 -2.15 -15.47 -29.66
CA ARG A 308 -2.18 -15.88 -31.06
C ARG A 308 -1.45 -14.84 -31.92
N ASN A 309 -0.60 -15.28 -32.83
CA ASN A 309 0.16 -14.40 -33.74
C ASN A 309 0.90 -13.26 -33.02
N ALA A 310 1.50 -13.57 -31.87
CA ALA A 310 2.16 -12.59 -30.99
C ALA A 310 1.26 -11.42 -30.54
N CYS A 311 -0.04 -11.67 -30.38
CA CYS A 311 -1.00 -10.77 -29.77
C CYS A 311 -1.74 -11.49 -28.64
N LEU A 312 -2.03 -10.77 -27.57
CA LEU A 312 -2.92 -11.24 -26.52
C LEU A 312 -4.36 -11.18 -27.06
N VAL A 313 -5.08 -12.29 -27.00
CA VAL A 313 -6.45 -12.42 -27.51
C VAL A 313 -7.34 -12.98 -26.41
N VAL A 314 -8.58 -12.49 -26.34
CA VAL A 314 -9.59 -12.93 -25.38
C VAL A 314 -10.78 -13.47 -26.15
N ASP A 315 -11.10 -14.75 -25.92
CA ASP A 315 -12.24 -15.41 -26.54
C ASP A 315 -13.33 -15.69 -25.50
N ALA A 316 -14.59 -15.56 -25.90
CA ALA A 316 -15.72 -16.03 -25.11
C ALA A 316 -15.79 -17.56 -25.15
N VAL A 317 -15.85 -18.19 -23.98
CA VAL A 317 -16.14 -19.62 -23.88
C VAL A 317 -17.66 -19.78 -23.83
N GLN A 318 -18.26 -20.22 -24.94
CA GLN A 318 -19.67 -20.61 -24.91
C GLN A 318 -19.82 -21.79 -23.95
N GLY A 319 -20.60 -21.60 -22.89
CA GLY A 319 -21.05 -22.70 -22.06
C GLY A 319 -21.84 -23.66 -22.96
N GLN A 320 -21.47 -24.94 -22.96
CA GLN A 320 -22.34 -25.97 -23.54
C GLN A 320 -23.74 -25.75 -22.96
N SER A 321 -24.72 -25.45 -23.82
CA SER A 321 -26.11 -25.54 -23.40
C SER A 321 -26.30 -26.96 -22.90
N THR A 322 -26.65 -27.12 -21.63
CA THR A 322 -27.27 -28.36 -21.16
C THR A 322 -28.53 -28.54 -22.00
N GLY A 323 -28.42 -29.39 -23.02
CA GLY A 323 -29.51 -29.73 -23.91
C GLY A 323 -30.64 -30.31 -23.07
N ARG A 324 -31.64 -29.49 -22.79
CA ARG A 324 -32.96 -29.97 -22.41
C ARG A 324 -33.55 -30.55 -23.68
N SER A 325 -33.34 -31.85 -23.88
CA SER A 325 -34.16 -32.65 -24.75
C SER A 325 -35.56 -32.73 -24.12
N ASP A 326 -36.40 -31.75 -24.43
CA ASP A 326 -37.85 -31.95 -24.33
C ASP A 326 -38.24 -32.80 -25.54
N PRO A 327 -38.74 -34.04 -25.36
CA PRO A 327 -39.42 -34.72 -26.45
C PRO A 327 -40.80 -34.10 -26.55
N ILE A 328 -40.99 -33.23 -27.54
CA ILE A 328 -42.29 -33.06 -28.18
C ILE A 328 -42.54 -34.37 -28.95
N THR A 329 -43.68 -35.03 -28.75
CA THR A 329 -44.65 -35.40 -29.81
C THR A 329 -45.81 -36.23 -29.23
N VAL A 330 -47.00 -35.63 -29.38
CA VAL A 330 -48.38 -36.17 -29.58
C VAL A 330 -49.04 -36.97 -28.46
#